data_AF-A0A960USZ2-F1
#
_entry.id   AF-A0A960USZ2-F1
#
_cell.length_a   1.000
_cell.length_b   1.000
_cell.length_c   1.000
_cell.angle_alpha   90.00
_cell.angle_beta   90.00
_cell.angle_gamma   90.00
#
_symmetry.space_group_name_H-M   'P 1'
#
loop_
_entity.id
_entity.type
_entity.pdbx_description
1 polymer ?
#
loop_
_entity_poly.entity_id
_entity_poly.type
_entity_poly.pdbx_seq_one_letter_code
_entity_poly.pdbx_strand_id
1 'polypeptide(L)'
;MAERYHYLIGGLPELFTTEQTAEQNLDSIQEDILELFHFTDREQFLYLLYRNDNKNLLRLIRDRQGIHDDSTISFHRPAAFTHQELEEGLIGIFPLADYMIQFLEEIDIDRPLSLASENRLIELYFDEAIERCDPFLSDYFAYKRDIKNILSAINARRDGKEVGEVLI
;
A
#
# COMPACT_ATOMS: atom_id res chain seq x y z
N MET A 1 -29.13 56.47 0.85
CA MET A 1 -28.50 56.03 2.12
C MET A 1 -28.20 54.55 2.00
N ALA A 2 -26.90 54.25 1.90
CA ALA A 2 -26.17 52.98 2.06
C ALA A 2 -26.82 51.65 1.61
N GLU A 3 -26.42 51.18 0.42
CA GLU A 3 -26.32 49.76 0.09
C GLU A 3 -25.29 49.11 1.04
N ARG A 4 -25.71 48.21 1.91
CA ARG A 4 -24.79 47.40 2.73
C ARG A 4 -24.47 46.10 1.99
N TYR A 5 -23.46 46.15 1.15
CA TYR A 5 -22.77 44.95 0.70
C TYR A 5 -21.96 44.40 1.87
N HIS A 6 -22.51 43.40 2.54
CA HIS A 6 -21.76 42.57 3.47
C HIS A 6 -20.89 41.61 2.64
N TYR A 7 -19.67 42.05 2.28
CA TYR A 7 -18.64 41.14 1.81
C TYR A 7 -18.23 40.24 2.98
N LEU A 8 -18.80 39.04 3.01
CA LEU A 8 -18.31 37.95 3.84
C LEU A 8 -17.04 37.38 3.18
N ILE A 9 -15.94 38.14 3.20
CA ILE A 9 -14.61 37.56 3.02
C ILE A 9 -14.20 37.06 4.42
N GLY A 10 -14.88 36.02 4.87
CA GLY A 10 -14.33 35.13 5.86
C GLY A 10 -13.39 34.22 5.10
N GLY A 11 -12.09 34.52 5.11
CA GLY A 11 -11.10 33.50 4.83
C GLY A 11 -11.34 32.40 5.85
N LEU A 12 -12.02 31.33 5.42
CA LEU A 12 -12.15 30.13 6.22
C LEU A 12 -10.73 29.72 6.59
N PRO A 13 -10.35 29.65 7.88
CA PRO A 13 -9.13 28.96 8.24
C PRO A 13 -9.21 27.56 7.63
N GLU A 14 -8.10 27.08 7.06
CA GLU A 14 -8.01 25.73 6.52
C GLU A 14 -8.70 24.75 7.48
N LEU A 15 -9.81 24.16 7.03
CA LEU A 15 -10.70 23.35 7.85
C LEU A 15 -10.13 21.95 8.13
N PHE A 16 -8.86 21.74 7.80
CA PHE A 16 -8.22 20.44 7.90
C PHE A 16 -7.89 20.14 9.35
N THR A 17 -8.19 18.91 9.78
CA THR A 17 -7.65 18.40 11.03
C THR A 17 -6.13 18.29 10.91
N THR A 18 -5.41 18.30 12.04
CA THR A 18 -3.95 18.12 12.04
C THR A 18 -3.51 16.88 11.25
N GLU A 19 -4.33 15.83 11.28
CA GLU A 19 -4.12 14.58 10.53
C GLU A 19 -4.27 14.80 9.02
N GLN A 20 -5.33 15.48 8.58
CA GLN A 20 -5.53 15.83 7.17
C GLN A 20 -4.42 16.75 6.64
N THR A 21 -3.93 17.70 7.44
CA THR A 21 -2.78 18.53 7.06
C THR A 21 -1.51 17.70 6.93
N ALA A 22 -1.30 16.72 7.81
CA ALA A 22 -0.14 15.82 7.73
C ALA A 22 -0.20 14.93 6.48
N GLU A 23 -1.38 14.41 6.12
CA GLU A 23 -1.59 13.64 4.89
C GLU A 23 -1.31 14.47 3.63
N GLN A 24 -1.85 15.69 3.55
CA GLN A 24 -1.59 16.58 2.42
C GLN A 24 -0.10 16.90 2.24
N ASN A 25 0.63 17.05 3.34
CA ASN A 25 2.08 17.26 3.29
C ASN A 25 2.83 16.01 2.78
N LEU A 26 2.34 14.80 3.07
CA LEU A 26 2.97 13.58 2.54
C LEU A 26 2.73 13.43 1.04
N ASP A 27 1.50 13.69 0.60
CA ASP A 27 1.14 13.63 -0.82
C ASP A 27 1.95 14.67 -1.61
N SER A 28 2.11 15.90 -1.10
CA SER A 28 2.93 16.93 -1.76
C SER A 28 4.42 16.56 -1.80
N ILE A 29 4.97 15.97 -0.73
CA ILE A 29 6.37 15.50 -0.71
C ILE A 29 6.57 14.38 -1.75
N GLN A 30 5.60 13.46 -1.86
CA GLN A 30 5.65 12.39 -2.84
C GLN A 30 5.62 12.94 -4.27
N GLU A 31 4.73 13.89 -4.56
CA GLU A 31 4.66 14.59 -5.84
C GLU A 31 5.99 15.29 -6.18
N ASP A 32 6.54 16.07 -5.24
CA ASP A 32 7.83 16.76 -5.40
C ASP A 32 8.96 15.77 -5.74
N ILE A 33 9.03 14.62 -5.06
CA ILE A 33 10.04 13.59 -5.33
C ILE A 33 9.85 13.01 -6.73
N LEU A 34 8.61 12.65 -7.09
CA LEU A 34 8.29 12.04 -8.38
C LEU A 34 8.57 13.00 -9.55
N GLU A 35 8.32 14.30 -9.39
CA GLU A 35 8.62 15.31 -10.41
C GLU A 35 10.11 15.38 -10.73
N LEU A 36 10.98 15.21 -9.73
CA LEU A 36 12.44 15.26 -9.88
C LEU A 36 13.04 14.00 -10.52
N PHE A 37 12.32 12.88 -10.52
CA PHE A 37 12.84 11.60 -10.99
C PHE A 37 12.68 11.42 -12.49
N HIS A 38 13.66 10.75 -13.11
CA HIS A 38 13.51 10.20 -14.45
C HIS A 38 12.49 9.05 -14.43
N PHE A 39 11.87 8.75 -15.57
CA PHE A 39 10.81 7.74 -15.66
C PHE A 39 11.19 6.39 -15.00
N THR A 40 12.38 5.88 -15.28
CA THR A 40 12.88 4.61 -14.68
C THR A 40 13.03 4.68 -13.16
N ASP A 41 13.42 5.83 -12.61
CA ASP A 41 13.59 5.98 -11.16
C ASP A 41 12.24 6.11 -10.45
N ARG A 42 11.23 6.65 -11.14
CA ARG A 42 9.85 6.71 -10.64
C ARG A 42 9.30 5.30 -10.43
N GLU A 43 9.39 4.44 -11.44
CA GLU A 43 8.90 3.05 -11.35
C GLU A 43 9.52 2.31 -10.16
N GLN A 44 10.83 2.45 -9.96
CA GLN A 44 11.53 1.83 -8.84
C GLN A 44 11.12 2.41 -7.48
N PHE A 45 10.87 3.71 -7.42
CA PHE A 45 10.38 4.36 -6.22
C PHE A 45 9.00 3.84 -5.80
N LEU A 46 8.13 3.50 -6.76
CA LEU A 46 6.80 2.95 -6.45
C LEU A 46 6.89 1.64 -5.64
N TYR A 47 7.91 0.80 -5.86
CA TYR A 47 8.11 -0.41 -5.05
C TYR A 47 8.30 -0.15 -3.55
N LEU A 48 8.80 1.04 -3.19
CA LEU A 48 8.91 1.45 -1.78
C LEU A 48 7.53 1.79 -1.17
N LEU A 49 6.60 2.26 -2.00
CA LEU A 49 5.23 2.62 -1.61
C LEU A 49 4.29 1.41 -1.60
N TYR A 50 4.49 0.46 -2.53
CA TYR A 50 3.65 -0.73 -2.70
C TYR A 50 3.49 -1.59 -1.44
N ARG A 51 4.40 -1.47 -0.47
CA ARG A 51 4.24 -2.11 0.84
C ARG A 51 2.95 -1.68 1.55
N ASN A 52 2.58 -0.40 1.46
CA ASN A 52 1.33 0.10 2.03
C ASN A 52 0.14 -0.23 1.11
N ASP A 53 0.31 -0.16 -0.21
CA ASP A 53 -0.71 -0.60 -1.16
C ASP A 53 -1.10 -2.08 -0.96
N ASN A 54 -0.15 -2.96 -0.66
CA ASN A 54 -0.43 -4.35 -0.31
C ASN A 54 -1.37 -4.47 0.90
N LYS A 55 -1.16 -3.65 1.94
CA LYS A 55 -2.07 -3.65 3.10
C LYS A 55 -3.45 -3.11 2.72
N ASN A 56 -3.47 -2.04 1.93
CA ASN A 56 -4.71 -1.42 1.46
C ASN A 56 -5.51 -2.39 0.59
N LEU A 57 -4.86 -3.12 -0.31
CA LEU A 57 -5.46 -4.14 -1.18
C LEU A 57 -6.07 -5.28 -0.35
N LEU A 58 -5.31 -5.85 0.60
CA LEU A 58 -5.82 -6.90 1.49
C LEU A 58 -6.99 -6.41 2.33
N ARG A 59 -6.94 -5.18 2.85
CA ARG A 59 -8.05 -4.57 3.58
C ARG A 59 -9.29 -4.44 2.71
N LEU A 60 -9.12 -3.93 1.49
CA LEU A 60 -10.23 -3.71 0.56
C LEU A 60 -10.93 -5.04 0.17
N ILE A 61 -10.16 -6.11 -0.01
CA ILE A 61 -10.70 -7.45 -0.23
C ILE A 61 -11.53 -7.89 0.99
N ARG A 62 -11.02 -7.72 2.21
CA ARG A 62 -11.76 -8.06 3.44
C ARG A 62 -13.04 -7.24 3.62
N ASP A 63 -12.98 -5.95 3.32
CA ASP A 63 -14.16 -5.07 3.38
C ASP A 63 -15.25 -5.53 2.39
N ARG A 64 -14.88 -5.96 1.18
CA ARG A 64 -15.83 -6.57 0.21
C ARG A 64 -16.42 -7.89 0.69
N GLN A 65 -15.66 -8.65 1.48
CA GLN A 65 -16.12 -9.89 2.13
C GLN A 65 -17.00 -9.63 3.37
N GLY A 66 -17.23 -8.36 3.75
CA GLY A 66 -17.94 -7.98 4.96
C GLY A 66 -17.15 -8.24 6.25
N ILE A 67 -15.83 -8.42 6.14
CA ILE A 67 -14.91 -8.60 7.26
C ILE A 67 -14.31 -7.23 7.57
N HIS A 68 -14.94 -6.51 8.49
CA HIS A 68 -14.46 -5.19 8.90
C HIS A 68 -13.29 -5.29 9.89
N ASP A 69 -12.24 -4.51 9.62
CA ASP A 69 -11.15 -4.29 10.56
C ASP A 69 -11.48 -3.10 11.47
N ASP A 70 -11.47 -3.34 12.79
CA ASP A 70 -11.69 -2.32 13.83
C ASP A 70 -10.51 -1.33 13.96
N SER A 71 -9.48 -1.45 13.12
CA SER A 71 -8.35 -0.52 13.13
C SER A 71 -8.77 0.91 12.76
N THR A 72 -8.19 1.87 13.48
CA THR A 72 -8.44 3.30 13.26
C THR A 72 -7.87 3.82 11.94
N ILE A 73 -6.95 3.08 11.31
CA ILE A 73 -6.32 3.47 10.05
C ILE A 73 -7.17 2.93 8.91
N SER A 74 -7.95 3.78 8.23
CA SER A 74 -8.77 3.36 7.08
C SER A 74 -7.95 3.08 5.82
N PHE A 75 -6.83 3.79 5.65
CA PHE A 75 -5.96 3.67 4.49
C PHE A 75 -4.50 3.96 4.88
N HIS A 76 -3.58 3.08 4.52
CA HIS A 76 -2.16 3.25 4.80
C HIS A 76 -1.52 4.18 3.77
N ARG A 77 -0.94 5.29 4.26
CA ARG A 77 -0.12 6.23 3.49
C ARG A 77 1.34 6.25 3.95
N PRO A 78 2.31 6.67 3.12
CA PRO A 78 2.17 7.00 1.69
C PRO A 78 1.89 5.74 0.84
N ALA A 79 1.28 5.93 -0.32
CA ALA A 79 0.79 4.87 -1.19
C ALA A 79 0.97 5.29 -2.66
N ALA A 80 1.19 4.32 -3.55
CA ALA A 80 1.26 4.59 -4.98
C ALA A 80 -0.14 4.77 -5.59
N PHE A 81 -1.14 4.10 -5.01
CA PHE A 81 -2.52 4.14 -5.48
C PHE A 81 -3.42 4.86 -4.48
N THR A 82 -4.41 5.56 -5.01
CA THR A 82 -5.56 6.03 -4.26
C THR A 82 -6.49 4.87 -3.91
N HIS A 83 -7.40 5.10 -2.95
CA HIS A 83 -8.43 4.13 -2.62
C HIS A 83 -9.27 3.73 -3.84
N GLN A 84 -9.67 4.72 -4.66
CA GLN A 84 -10.47 4.48 -5.86
C GLN A 84 -9.72 3.65 -6.90
N GLU A 85 -8.44 3.93 -7.14
CA GLU A 85 -7.62 3.17 -8.09
C GLU A 85 -7.46 1.70 -7.67
N LEU A 86 -7.31 1.42 -6.37
CA LEU A 86 -7.31 0.04 -5.87
C LEU A 86 -8.69 -0.63 -6.03
N GLU A 87 -9.79 0.08 -5.82
CA GLU A 87 -11.16 -0.44 -6.05
C GLU A 87 -11.42 -0.80 -7.51
N GLU A 88 -11.00 0.06 -8.43
CA GLU A 88 -11.06 -0.15 -9.87
C GLU A 88 -10.10 -1.26 -10.31
N GLY A 89 -8.93 -1.35 -9.69
CA GLY A 89 -7.95 -2.40 -9.93
C GLY A 89 -8.45 -3.79 -9.55
N LEU A 90 -9.19 -3.92 -8.44
CA LEU A 90 -9.82 -5.18 -8.04
C LEU A 90 -10.86 -5.71 -9.04
N ILE A 91 -11.44 -4.85 -9.87
CA ILE A 91 -12.40 -5.24 -10.92
C ILE A 91 -11.78 -5.19 -12.33
N GLY A 92 -10.46 -5.01 -12.43
CA GLY A 92 -9.71 -5.04 -13.67
C GLY A 92 -9.89 -3.81 -14.58
N ILE A 93 -10.38 -2.68 -14.04
CA ILE A 93 -10.57 -1.43 -14.79
C ILE A 93 -9.28 -0.58 -14.76
N PHE A 94 -8.57 -0.59 -13.64
CA PHE A 94 -7.34 0.18 -13.44
C PHE A 94 -6.11 -0.73 -13.39
N PRO A 95 -4.98 -0.37 -14.04
CA PRO A 95 -3.77 -1.19 -14.01
C PRO A 95 -3.09 -1.11 -12.64
N LEU A 96 -2.89 -2.27 -12.01
CA LEU A 96 -2.07 -2.42 -10.79
C LEU A 96 -0.66 -2.90 -11.16
N ALA A 97 0.23 -2.99 -10.17
CA ALA A 97 1.52 -3.65 -10.34
C ALA A 97 1.33 -5.12 -10.78
N ASP A 98 2.22 -5.63 -11.63
CA ASP A 98 2.03 -6.94 -12.27
C ASP A 98 1.87 -8.07 -11.23
N TYR A 99 2.66 -8.04 -10.14
CA TYR A 99 2.53 -8.99 -9.04
C TYR A 99 1.17 -8.92 -8.31
N MET A 100 0.54 -7.74 -8.24
CA MET A 100 -0.79 -7.58 -7.65
C MET A 100 -1.84 -8.18 -8.57
N ILE A 101 -1.72 -7.97 -9.88
CA ILE A 101 -2.61 -8.58 -10.88
C ILE A 101 -2.49 -10.10 -10.80
N GLN A 102 -1.26 -10.63 -10.79
CA GLN A 102 -1.00 -12.06 -10.62
C GLN A 102 -1.64 -12.60 -9.33
N PHE A 103 -1.48 -11.89 -8.21
CA PHE A 103 -2.11 -12.28 -6.96
C PHE A 103 -3.65 -12.36 -7.08
N LEU A 104 -4.28 -11.35 -7.70
CA LEU A 104 -5.73 -11.31 -7.88
C LEU A 104 -6.24 -12.42 -8.82
N GLU A 105 -5.44 -12.87 -9.78
CA GLU A 105 -5.73 -14.02 -10.64
C GLU A 105 -5.60 -15.37 -9.89
N GLU A 106 -4.70 -15.45 -8.90
CA GLU A 106 -4.45 -16.67 -8.11
C GLU A 106 -5.49 -16.91 -7.01
N ILE A 107 -6.14 -15.85 -6.50
CA ILE A 107 -7.09 -15.95 -5.38
C ILE A 107 -8.56 -16.01 -5.82
N ASP A 108 -9.39 -16.62 -4.98
CA ASP A 108 -10.84 -16.47 -5.03
C ASP A 108 -11.25 -15.30 -4.12
N ILE A 109 -11.64 -14.18 -4.73
CA ILE A 109 -11.95 -12.94 -4.00
C ILE A 109 -13.18 -13.08 -3.08
N ASP A 110 -14.05 -14.06 -3.33
CA ASP A 110 -15.24 -14.33 -2.51
C ASP A 110 -14.90 -15.20 -1.28
N ARG A 111 -13.68 -15.74 -1.22
CA ARG A 111 -13.22 -16.58 -0.11
C ARG A 111 -12.40 -15.78 0.91
N PRO A 112 -12.63 -15.97 2.22
CA PRO A 112 -11.83 -15.32 3.26
C PRO A 112 -10.33 -15.54 3.06
N LEU A 113 -9.58 -14.43 3.10
CA LEU A 113 -8.13 -14.47 3.00
C LEU A 113 -7.52 -15.28 4.15
N SER A 114 -6.55 -16.14 3.80
CA SER A 114 -5.78 -16.92 4.75
C SER A 114 -4.39 -16.33 4.92
N LEU A 115 -3.68 -16.72 5.99
CA LEU A 115 -2.27 -16.37 6.17
C LEU A 115 -1.41 -16.78 4.95
N ALA A 116 -1.72 -17.92 4.32
CA ALA A 116 -1.02 -18.38 3.13
C ALA A 116 -1.27 -17.45 1.93
N SER A 117 -2.52 -16.99 1.74
CA SER A 117 -2.87 -16.02 0.69
C SER A 117 -2.16 -14.68 0.93
N GLU A 118 -2.13 -14.19 2.17
CA GLU A 118 -1.43 -12.95 2.51
C GLU A 118 0.09 -13.08 2.33
N ASN A 119 0.67 -14.21 2.72
CA ASN A 119 2.09 -14.49 2.48
C ASN A 119 2.41 -14.54 0.99
N ARG A 120 1.52 -15.12 0.17
CA ARG A 120 1.68 -15.18 -1.28
C ARG A 120 1.77 -13.81 -1.93
N LEU A 121 0.92 -12.85 -1.54
CA LEU A 121 1.03 -11.46 -2.02
C LEU A 121 2.40 -10.85 -1.69
N ILE A 122 2.93 -11.15 -0.50
CA ILE A 122 4.20 -10.57 -0.04
C ILE A 122 5.39 -11.24 -0.72
N GLU A 123 5.34 -12.55 -0.98
CA GLU A 123 6.32 -13.28 -1.80
C GLU A 123 6.40 -12.67 -3.20
N LEU A 124 5.25 -12.57 -3.88
CA LEU A 124 5.14 -11.96 -5.22
C LEU A 124 5.68 -10.53 -5.26
N TYR A 125 5.38 -9.72 -4.24
CA TYR A 125 5.92 -8.38 -4.08
C TYR A 125 7.45 -8.35 -4.00
N PHE A 126 8.05 -9.21 -3.17
CA PHE A 126 9.51 -9.22 -3.02
C PHE A 126 10.20 -9.79 -4.26
N ASP A 127 9.66 -10.84 -4.86
CA ASP A 127 10.23 -11.45 -6.07
C ASP A 127 10.27 -10.44 -7.22
N GLU A 128 9.16 -9.75 -7.48
CA GLU A 128 9.12 -8.75 -8.54
C GLU A 128 10.01 -7.54 -8.23
N ALA A 129 10.03 -7.07 -6.97
CA ALA A 129 10.90 -5.95 -6.57
C ALA A 129 12.39 -6.29 -6.74
N ILE A 130 12.80 -7.52 -6.41
CA ILE A 130 14.17 -8.01 -6.57
C ILE A 130 14.53 -8.14 -8.06
N GLU A 131 13.59 -8.59 -8.90
CA GLU A 131 13.82 -8.76 -10.34
C GLU A 131 13.89 -7.44 -11.10
N ARG A 132 13.00 -6.48 -10.78
CA ARG A 132 12.80 -5.27 -11.61
C ARG A 132 13.59 -4.05 -11.17
N CYS A 133 14.02 -3.99 -9.92
CA CYS A 133 14.78 -2.85 -9.43
C CYS A 133 16.27 -2.94 -9.81
N ASP A 134 16.95 -1.80 -9.72
CA ASP A 134 18.40 -1.70 -9.85
C ASP A 134 19.12 -2.51 -8.74
N PRO A 135 20.42 -2.78 -8.89
CA PRO A 135 21.15 -3.63 -7.95
C PRO A 135 21.06 -3.17 -6.48
N PHE A 136 21.02 -1.87 -6.21
CA PHE A 136 20.95 -1.36 -4.84
C PHE A 136 19.57 -1.66 -4.23
N LEU A 137 18.50 -1.36 -4.95
CA LEU A 137 17.15 -1.64 -4.47
C LEU A 137 16.83 -3.14 -4.43
N SER A 138 17.32 -3.90 -5.40
CA SER A 138 17.22 -5.37 -5.42
C SER A 138 17.87 -5.99 -4.16
N ASP A 139 19.11 -5.60 -3.84
CA ASP A 139 19.80 -6.03 -2.61
C ASP A 139 19.05 -5.59 -1.34
N TYR A 140 18.49 -4.38 -1.35
CA TYR A 140 17.66 -3.90 -0.25
C TYR A 140 16.42 -4.76 -0.04
N PHE A 141 15.66 -5.08 -1.10
CA PHE A 141 14.46 -5.91 -1.00
C PHE A 141 14.79 -7.35 -0.59
N ALA A 142 15.86 -7.93 -1.11
CA ALA A 142 16.35 -9.24 -0.68
C ALA A 142 16.68 -9.25 0.82
N TYR A 143 17.44 -8.25 1.30
CA TYR A 143 17.73 -8.10 2.72
C TYR A 143 16.46 -7.94 3.57
N LYS A 144 15.49 -7.16 3.10
CA LYS A 144 14.21 -6.96 3.81
C LYS A 144 13.40 -8.25 3.91
N ARG A 145 13.35 -9.04 2.84
CA ARG A 145 12.71 -10.38 2.83
C ARG A 145 13.40 -11.30 3.84
N ASP A 146 14.73 -11.36 3.82
CA ASP A 146 15.51 -12.24 4.69
C ASP A 146 15.32 -11.91 6.17
N ILE A 147 15.30 -10.62 6.52
CA ILE A 147 14.99 -10.17 7.89
C ILE A 147 13.57 -10.58 8.29
N LYS A 148 12.59 -10.42 7.39
CA LYS A 148 11.21 -10.87 7.65
C LYS A 148 11.18 -12.38 7.90
N ASN A 149 11.86 -13.18 7.09
CA ASN A 149 11.95 -14.63 7.23
C ASN A 149 12.58 -15.06 8.55
N ILE A 150 13.66 -14.40 8.98
CA ILE A 150 14.28 -14.66 10.28
C ILE A 150 13.28 -14.40 11.42
N LEU A 151 12.57 -13.29 11.38
CA LEU A 151 11.57 -12.95 12.40
C LEU A 151 10.38 -13.94 12.38
N SER A 152 9.89 -14.31 11.19
CA SER A 152 8.84 -15.31 11.02
C SER A 152 9.26 -16.66 11.59
N ALA A 153 10.48 -17.12 11.31
CA ALA A 153 11.01 -18.38 11.84
C ALA A 153 11.13 -18.39 13.37
N ILE A 154 11.57 -17.27 13.97
CA ILE A 154 11.63 -17.12 15.43
C ILE A 154 10.22 -17.20 16.04
N ASN A 155 9.24 -16.50 15.45
CA ASN A 155 7.86 -16.53 15.91
C ASN A 155 7.22 -17.91 15.76
N ALA A 156 7.42 -18.59 14.62
CA ALA A 156 6.91 -19.94 14.40
C ALA A 156 7.45 -20.94 15.43
N ARG A 157 8.76 -20.89 15.73
CA ARG A 157 9.37 -21.72 16.77
C ARG A 157 8.78 -21.44 18.16
N ARG A 158 8.55 -20.17 18.50
CA ARG A 158 7.92 -19.79 19.77
C ARG A 158 6.50 -20.34 19.88
N ASP A 159 5.74 -20.28 18.78
CA ASP A 159 4.31 -20.61 18.75
C ASP A 159 4.03 -22.08 18.36
N GLY A 160 5.07 -22.89 18.17
CA GLY A 160 4.97 -24.31 17.80
C GLY A 160 4.47 -24.57 16.37
N LYS A 161 4.60 -23.58 15.47
CA LYS A 161 4.23 -23.69 14.06
C LYS A 161 5.37 -24.26 13.21
N GLU A 162 5.02 -24.89 12.09
CA GLU A 162 5.97 -25.32 11.08
C GLU A 162 6.62 -24.08 10.43
N VAL A 163 7.94 -24.14 10.18
CA VAL A 163 8.68 -22.95 9.70
C VAL A 163 8.41 -22.71 8.23
N GLY A 164 8.38 -23.76 7.40
CA GLY A 164 8.10 -23.65 5.97
C GLY A 164 6.76 -22.99 5.65
N GLU A 165 5.74 -23.19 6.50
CA GLU A 165 4.42 -22.56 6.36
C GLU A 165 4.38 -21.03 6.56
N VAL A 166 5.42 -20.41 7.13
CA VAL A 166 5.41 -18.97 7.48
C VAL A 166 6.47 -18.12 6.78
N LEU A 167 7.38 -18.76 6.04
CA LEU A 167 8.40 -18.06 5.24
C LEU A 167 7.79 -17.57 3.92
N ILE A 168 8.45 -16.58 3.34
CA ILE A 168 8.13 -15.99 2.04
C ILE A 168 9.39 -15.75 1.21
#